data_AF-A0A919P893-F1
#
_entry.id   AF-A0A919P893-F1
#
_cell.length_a   1.000
_cell.length_b   1.000
_cell.length_c   1.000
_cell.angle_alpha   90.00
_cell.angle_beta   90.00
_cell.angle_gamma   90.00
#
_symmetry.space_group_name_H-M   'P 1'
#
loop_
_entity.id
_entity.type
_entity.pdbx_description
1 polymer ?
#
loop_
_entity_poly.entity_id
_entity_poly.type
_entity_poly.pdbx_seq_one_letter_code
_entity_poly.pdbx_strand_id
1 'polypeptide(L)'
;MDHVVSVACPACGAAVHDSDRFCEGCGAALVAPAAPAEPSPEPSPQPSPEPSAADGAGAPCRSCGGVVAADGYCEQCGALAVSERDHWSERPAPHVGGVCDRGRRHARNEDAMALHADGALTALVVCDGVSSAPDSDLASLAAARAARDVLAAGAVPATVTEAARPAAWSALLVDAAAAADAAIRGAVGDRAGRAEPPSCTFVAAVVDGPLVVTGWLGDSRTYWLPDAGTPRQLSADDSGANELIARGVPRAQAESSPTAHAITRWLGPDAPDVVPQTTATRTQGPGWVLVCSDGLWNYCSEAADLDALVRDVEARVGSAPDAIAAELVTWANAQGGHDNITVALARPTGDSLQAEPTGSAANVEAAPPPASRPDLDPTDR
;
A
#
# COMPACT_ATOMS: atom_id res chain seq x y z
N MET A 1 1.05 -30.92 44.20
CA MET A 1 2.34 -31.50 43.82
C MET A 1 2.02 -32.42 42.67
N ASP A 2 1.99 -31.87 41.46
CA ASP A 2 1.67 -32.65 40.26
C ASP A 2 2.89 -33.51 39.92
N HIS A 3 2.69 -34.82 39.89
CA HIS A 3 3.70 -35.76 39.45
C HIS A 3 3.89 -35.59 37.93
N VAL A 4 4.95 -34.87 37.56
CA VAL A 4 5.41 -34.80 36.16
C VAL A 4 6.00 -36.17 35.81
N VAL A 5 5.30 -36.93 34.98
CA VAL A 5 5.81 -38.18 34.40
C VAL A 5 6.67 -37.79 33.21
N SER A 6 7.99 -37.79 33.38
CA SER A 6 8.94 -37.62 32.29
C SER A 6 9.17 -38.96 31.59
N VAL A 7 9.04 -38.97 30.27
CA VAL A 7 9.34 -40.13 29.41
C VAL A 7 10.62 -39.86 28.63
N ALA A 8 11.31 -40.91 28.20
CA ALA A 8 12.51 -40.76 27.37
C ALA A 8 12.12 -40.77 25.88
N CYS A 9 12.66 -39.84 25.11
CA CYS A 9 12.53 -39.82 23.66
C CYS A 9 13.06 -41.15 23.09
N PRO A 10 12.26 -41.87 22.28
CA PRO A 10 12.68 -43.16 21.73
C PRO A 10 13.80 -43.04 20.67
N ALA A 11 14.03 -41.85 20.13
CA ALA A 11 15.06 -41.60 19.11
C ALA A 11 16.44 -41.26 19.70
N CYS A 12 16.50 -40.46 20.76
CA CYS A 12 17.77 -39.98 21.32
C CYS A 12 17.93 -40.16 22.84
N GLY A 13 16.90 -40.61 23.54
CA GLY A 13 16.92 -40.86 24.98
C GLY A 13 16.81 -39.62 25.87
N ALA A 14 16.64 -38.42 25.31
CA ALA A 14 16.42 -37.19 26.08
C ALA A 14 15.09 -37.24 26.84
N ALA A 15 15.02 -36.62 28.03
CA ALA A 15 13.77 -36.50 28.78
C ALA A 15 12.80 -35.57 28.05
N VAL A 16 11.56 -36.00 27.86
CA VAL A 16 10.47 -35.29 27.19
C VAL A 16 9.20 -35.36 28.02
N HIS A 17 8.33 -34.37 27.88
CA HIS A 17 7.02 -34.34 28.53
C HIS A 17 6.02 -35.19 27.74
N ASP A 18 5.05 -35.80 28.44
CA ASP A 18 3.95 -36.59 27.86
C ASP A 18 3.23 -35.85 26.70
N SER A 19 3.00 -34.55 26.89
CA SER A 19 2.29 -33.69 25.93
C SER A 19 3.14 -33.24 24.75
N ASP A 20 4.45 -33.52 24.74
CA ASP A 20 5.35 -33.02 23.70
C ASP A 20 5.13 -33.81 22.41
N ARG A 21 4.86 -33.09 21.33
CA ARG A 21 4.67 -33.70 20.00
C ARG A 21 6.01 -34.01 19.31
N PHE A 22 7.07 -33.31 19.71
CA PHE A 22 8.41 -33.42 19.13
C PHE A 22 9.46 -33.29 20.23
N CYS A 23 10.57 -34.02 20.09
CA CYS A 23 11.69 -33.96 21.02
C CYS A 23 12.54 -32.72 20.76
N GLU A 24 12.69 -31.85 21.75
CA GLU A 24 13.52 -30.64 21.62
C GLU A 24 15.02 -30.94 21.41
N GLY A 25 15.50 -32.10 21.86
CA GLY A 25 16.91 -32.48 21.73
C GLY A 25 17.30 -32.99 20.34
N CYS A 26 16.37 -33.53 19.54
CA CYS A 26 16.70 -34.11 18.23
C CYS A 26 15.67 -33.87 17.12
N GLY A 27 14.55 -33.21 17.40
CA GLY A 27 13.47 -32.93 16.45
C GLY A 27 12.56 -34.12 16.11
N ALA A 28 12.79 -35.31 16.69
CA ALA A 28 11.99 -36.48 16.38
C ALA A 28 10.55 -36.34 16.91
N ALA A 29 9.55 -36.70 16.09
CA ALA A 29 8.15 -36.77 16.51
C ALA A 29 7.95 -37.86 17.58
N LEU A 30 7.27 -37.52 18.67
CA LEU A 30 7.10 -38.37 19.86
C LEU A 30 5.74 -39.11 19.88
N VAL A 31 4.79 -38.67 19.06
CA VAL A 31 3.47 -39.29 18.91
C VAL A 31 3.36 -39.84 17.50
N ALA A 32 3.06 -41.14 17.39
CA ALA A 32 2.76 -41.75 16.09
C ALA A 32 1.54 -41.05 15.45
N PRO A 33 1.59 -40.70 14.16
CA PRO A 33 0.42 -40.15 13.49
C PRO A 33 -0.72 -41.18 13.56
N ALA A 34 -1.90 -40.72 13.98
CA ALA A 34 -3.11 -41.52 13.88
C ALA A 34 -3.28 -41.99 12.42
N ALA A 35 -3.73 -43.24 12.26
CA ALA A 35 -4.00 -43.82 10.95
C ALA A 35 -4.81 -42.84 10.09
N PRO A 36 -4.49 -42.69 8.80
CA PRO A 36 -5.16 -41.72 7.95
C PRO A 36 -6.66 -42.06 7.91
N ALA A 37 -7.48 -41.10 8.33
CA ALA A 37 -8.88 -41.10 7.98
C ALA A 37 -9.00 -41.20 6.45
N GLU A 38 -9.99 -41.95 5.98
CA GLU A 38 -10.28 -42.09 4.55
C GLU A 38 -10.21 -40.72 3.85
N PRO A 39 -9.50 -40.61 2.72
CA PRO A 39 -9.37 -39.34 2.04
C PRO A 39 -10.76 -38.87 1.63
N SER A 40 -11.20 -37.75 2.21
CA SER A 40 -12.19 -36.90 1.57
C SER A 40 -11.76 -36.72 0.13
N PRO A 41 -12.68 -36.81 -0.85
CA PRO A 41 -12.33 -36.66 -2.25
C PRO A 41 -11.54 -35.36 -2.40
N GLU A 42 -10.31 -35.49 -2.90
CA GLU A 42 -9.51 -34.33 -3.29
C GLU A 42 -10.42 -33.42 -4.13
N PRO A 43 -10.49 -32.11 -3.86
CA PRO A 43 -11.02 -31.22 -4.87
C PRO A 43 -10.20 -31.52 -6.12
N SER A 44 -10.88 -31.91 -7.20
CA SER A 44 -10.26 -32.11 -8.51
C SER A 44 -9.23 -31.00 -8.72
N PRO A 45 -8.02 -31.30 -9.23
CA PRO A 45 -7.06 -30.24 -9.54
C PRO A 45 -7.83 -29.19 -10.32
N GLN A 46 -8.02 -28.02 -9.70
CA GLN A 46 -8.65 -26.93 -10.42
C GLN A 46 -7.76 -26.73 -11.65
N PRO A 47 -8.33 -26.69 -12.86
CA PRO A 47 -7.53 -26.35 -14.01
C PRO A 47 -6.79 -25.07 -13.64
N SER A 48 -5.47 -25.06 -13.83
CA SER A 48 -4.70 -23.82 -13.77
C SER A 48 -5.51 -22.78 -14.53
N PRO A 49 -5.75 -21.59 -13.97
CA PRO A 49 -6.52 -20.58 -14.67
C PRO A 49 -5.91 -20.46 -16.06
N GLU A 50 -6.68 -20.80 -17.10
CA GLU A 50 -6.23 -20.63 -18.47
C GLU A 50 -5.77 -19.18 -18.56
N PRO A 51 -4.55 -18.92 -19.05
CA PRO A 51 -4.10 -17.55 -19.23
C PRO A 51 -5.18 -16.85 -20.05
N SER A 52 -5.70 -15.74 -19.51
CA SER A 52 -6.64 -14.88 -20.21
C SER A 52 -6.03 -14.55 -21.57
N ALA A 53 -6.58 -15.19 -22.61
CA ALA A 53 -6.13 -15.11 -23.97
C ALA A 53 -6.38 -13.69 -24.50
N ALA A 54 -5.44 -12.77 -24.30
CA ALA A 54 -5.48 -11.46 -24.96
C ALA A 54 -4.16 -10.70 -24.94
N ASP A 55 -3.38 -10.78 -23.86
CA ASP A 55 -2.20 -9.93 -23.72
C ASP A 55 -1.00 -10.50 -24.49
N GLY A 56 -0.89 -10.11 -25.77
CA GLY A 56 0.29 -10.36 -26.60
C GLY A 56 0.16 -11.49 -27.62
N ALA A 57 -1.03 -12.05 -27.85
CA ALA A 57 -1.23 -12.98 -28.96
C ALA A 57 -0.85 -12.32 -30.31
N GLY A 58 0.10 -12.91 -31.03
CA GLY A 58 0.68 -12.34 -32.26
C GLY A 58 1.82 -11.32 -32.03
N ALA A 59 2.14 -10.97 -30.79
CA ALA A 59 3.29 -10.13 -30.47
C ALA A 59 4.61 -10.94 -30.60
N PRO A 60 5.75 -10.27 -30.90
CA PRO A 60 7.05 -10.91 -30.87
C PRO A 60 7.42 -11.27 -29.43
N CYS A 61 7.76 -12.54 -29.21
CA CYS A 61 8.26 -13.05 -27.95
C CYS A 61 9.52 -12.30 -27.55
N ARG A 62 9.51 -11.70 -26.37
CA ARG A 62 10.67 -10.94 -25.85
C ARG A 62 11.90 -11.81 -25.54
N SER A 63 11.73 -13.13 -25.44
CA SER A 63 12.82 -14.07 -25.17
C SER A 63 13.58 -14.46 -26.45
N CYS A 64 12.89 -14.71 -27.57
CA CYS A 64 13.51 -15.25 -28.78
C CYS A 64 13.11 -14.57 -30.10
N GLY A 65 12.19 -13.60 -30.06
CA GLY A 65 11.63 -12.92 -31.23
C GLY A 65 10.57 -13.72 -32.02
N GLY A 66 10.24 -14.95 -31.59
CA GLY A 66 9.21 -15.78 -32.21
C GLY A 66 7.78 -15.27 -31.96
N VAL A 67 6.76 -15.94 -32.48
CA VAL A 67 5.35 -15.50 -32.31
C VAL A 67 4.78 -16.06 -31.01
N VAL A 68 4.04 -15.23 -30.27
CA VAL A 68 3.24 -15.65 -29.11
C VAL A 68 1.88 -16.16 -29.60
N ALA A 69 1.53 -17.39 -29.24
CA ALA A 69 0.24 -18.02 -29.54
C ALA A 69 -0.90 -17.43 -28.70
N ALA A 70 -2.14 -17.81 -29.03
CA ALA A 70 -3.33 -17.37 -28.33
C ALA A 70 -3.39 -17.81 -26.85
N ASP A 71 -2.65 -18.87 -26.51
CA ASP A 71 -2.49 -19.36 -25.13
C ASP A 71 -1.43 -18.56 -24.33
N GLY A 72 -0.85 -17.52 -24.93
CA GLY A 72 0.16 -16.68 -24.29
C GLY A 72 1.56 -17.30 -24.26
N TYR A 73 1.80 -18.46 -24.87
CA TYR A 73 3.13 -19.05 -24.96
C TYR A 73 3.79 -18.77 -26.32
N CYS A 74 5.10 -18.59 -26.33
CA CYS A 74 5.84 -18.47 -27.57
C CYS A 74 5.85 -19.82 -28.32
N GLU A 75 5.39 -19.83 -29.57
CA GLU A 75 5.37 -21.01 -30.42
C GLU A 75 6.77 -21.57 -30.73
N GLN A 76 7.81 -20.74 -30.54
CA GLN A 76 9.17 -21.10 -30.91
C GLN A 76 10.04 -21.53 -29.72
N CYS A 77 9.95 -20.86 -28.57
CA CYS A 77 10.74 -21.21 -27.39
C CYS A 77 9.92 -21.75 -26.21
N GLY A 78 8.59 -21.75 -26.30
CA GLY A 78 7.70 -22.19 -25.22
C GLY A 78 7.69 -21.26 -24.00
N ALA A 79 8.35 -20.10 -24.05
CA ALA A 79 8.31 -19.13 -22.97
C ALA A 79 6.94 -18.45 -22.91
N LEU A 80 6.40 -18.28 -21.70
CA LEU A 80 5.23 -17.42 -21.49
C LEU A 80 5.56 -15.99 -21.96
N ALA A 81 4.64 -15.38 -22.67
CA ALA A 81 4.77 -14.02 -23.14
C ALA A 81 4.92 -13.07 -21.94
N VAL A 82 6.01 -12.31 -21.95
CA VAL A 82 6.25 -11.27 -20.95
C VAL A 82 5.32 -10.11 -21.29
N SER A 83 4.32 -9.89 -20.44
CA SER A 83 3.40 -8.76 -20.57
C SER A 83 4.14 -7.45 -20.27
N GLU A 84 3.74 -6.34 -20.90
CA GLU A 84 4.19 -5.01 -20.45
C GLU A 84 3.80 -4.74 -19.00
N ARG A 85 2.76 -5.41 -18.53
CA ARG A 85 2.34 -5.35 -17.14
C ARG A 85 3.26 -6.10 -16.19
N ASP A 86 4.04 -7.07 -16.66
CA ASP A 86 4.95 -7.83 -15.78
C ASP A 86 6.02 -6.92 -15.16
N HIS A 87 6.40 -5.85 -15.87
CA HIS A 87 7.30 -4.82 -15.38
C HIS A 87 7.13 -3.54 -16.21
N TRP A 88 6.72 -2.44 -15.58
CA TRP A 88 6.73 -1.13 -16.22
C TRP A 88 7.17 -0.02 -15.27
N SER A 89 7.63 1.07 -15.88
CA SER A 89 8.06 2.28 -15.20
C SER A 89 7.37 3.50 -15.80
N GLU A 90 7.04 4.47 -14.95
CA GLU A 90 6.48 5.76 -15.33
C GLU A 90 7.35 6.88 -14.76
N ARG A 91 7.55 7.96 -15.54
CA ARG A 91 8.22 9.17 -15.06
C ARG A 91 7.62 10.42 -15.72
N PRO A 92 6.42 10.86 -15.29
CA PRO A 92 5.74 11.99 -15.92
C PRO A 92 6.46 13.33 -15.74
N ALA A 93 7.32 13.47 -14.73
CA ALA A 93 8.12 14.67 -14.47
C ALA A 93 9.46 14.33 -13.79
N PRO A 94 10.45 15.25 -13.77
CA PRO A 94 11.74 15.00 -13.12
C PRO A 94 11.64 14.63 -11.64
N HIS A 95 10.60 15.11 -10.95
CA HIS A 95 10.35 14.91 -9.53
C HIS A 95 9.33 13.80 -9.21
N VAL A 96 8.81 13.10 -10.23
CA VAL A 96 7.78 12.05 -10.08
C VAL A 96 8.12 10.83 -10.93
N GLY A 97 8.09 9.64 -10.33
CA GLY A 97 8.29 8.41 -11.05
C GLY A 97 7.99 7.16 -10.22
N GLY A 98 7.91 6.01 -10.86
CA GLY A 98 7.60 4.76 -10.20
C GLY A 98 7.91 3.54 -11.04
N VAL A 99 7.83 2.38 -10.42
CA VAL A 99 7.97 1.06 -11.02
C VAL A 99 6.93 0.13 -10.42
N CYS A 100 6.31 -0.68 -11.28
CA CYS A 100 5.46 -1.79 -10.89
C CYS A 100 6.00 -3.07 -11.54
N ASP A 101 6.19 -4.12 -10.74
CA ASP A 101 6.85 -5.36 -11.10
C ASP A 101 6.08 -6.55 -10.55
N ARG A 102 5.98 -7.62 -11.34
CA ARG A 102 5.28 -8.86 -10.97
C ARG A 102 5.90 -9.56 -9.75
N GLY A 103 7.14 -9.24 -9.42
CA GLY A 103 7.91 -10.02 -8.47
C GLY A 103 8.32 -11.38 -9.07
N ARG A 104 8.67 -12.32 -8.20
CA ARG A 104 9.31 -13.59 -8.60
C ARG A 104 8.40 -14.80 -8.50
N ARG A 105 7.28 -14.70 -7.79
CA ARG A 105 6.42 -15.84 -7.46
C ARG A 105 5.08 -15.82 -8.19
N HIS A 106 4.53 -14.65 -8.45
CA HIS A 106 3.22 -14.53 -9.08
C HIS A 106 3.31 -14.75 -10.60
N ALA A 107 2.29 -15.39 -11.16
CA ALA A 107 2.19 -15.62 -12.59
C ALA A 107 1.74 -14.36 -13.36
N ARG A 108 1.00 -13.48 -12.68
CA ARG A 108 0.49 -12.20 -13.18
C ARG A 108 0.84 -11.08 -12.22
N ASN A 109 0.94 -9.87 -12.76
CA ASN A 109 1.05 -8.67 -11.97
C ASN A 109 -0.35 -8.09 -11.74
N GLU A 110 -0.90 -8.29 -10.55
CA GLU A 110 -2.22 -7.81 -10.14
C GLU A 110 -2.16 -6.40 -9.52
N ASP A 111 -0.96 -5.85 -9.32
CA ASP A 111 -0.76 -4.44 -8.97
C ASP A 111 -0.98 -3.50 -10.18
N ALA A 112 -1.27 -2.23 -9.86
CA ALA A 112 -1.22 -1.11 -10.77
C ALA A 112 -0.79 0.18 -10.09
N MET A 113 -0.11 1.04 -10.86
CA MET A 113 0.12 2.44 -10.53
C MET A 113 -0.35 3.34 -11.67
N ALA A 114 -0.67 4.59 -11.35
CA ALA A 114 -0.89 5.65 -12.33
C ALA A 114 -0.43 6.99 -11.76
N LEU A 115 0.48 7.66 -12.48
CA LEU A 115 1.12 8.87 -12.01
C LEU A 115 0.65 10.11 -12.79
N HIS A 116 0.65 11.26 -12.12
CA HIS A 116 0.39 12.56 -12.73
C HIS A 116 1.32 13.63 -12.16
N ALA A 117 1.76 14.55 -13.04
CA ALA A 117 2.48 15.74 -12.66
C ALA A 117 2.13 16.87 -13.63
N ASP A 118 1.62 17.99 -13.10
CA ASP A 118 1.44 19.25 -13.85
C ASP A 118 1.83 20.42 -12.94
N GLY A 119 2.90 21.13 -13.32
CA GLY A 119 3.50 22.17 -12.49
C GLY A 119 3.87 21.65 -11.09
N ALA A 120 3.27 22.26 -10.06
CA ALA A 120 3.47 21.89 -8.66
C ALA A 120 2.49 20.82 -8.14
N LEU A 121 1.47 20.47 -8.93
CA LEU A 121 0.52 19.41 -8.58
C LEU A 121 1.08 18.06 -9.01
N THR A 122 1.07 17.10 -8.09
CA THR A 122 1.45 15.72 -8.36
C THR A 122 0.43 14.78 -7.72
N ALA A 123 0.09 13.71 -8.42
CA ALA A 123 -0.70 12.61 -7.88
C ALA A 123 0.02 11.29 -8.09
N LEU A 124 0.12 10.51 -7.02
CA LEU A 124 0.60 9.12 -7.03
C LEU A 124 -0.60 8.25 -6.67
N VAL A 125 -0.91 7.25 -7.49
CA VAL A 125 -1.95 6.25 -7.20
C VAL A 125 -1.34 4.86 -7.32
N VAL A 126 -1.57 4.02 -6.32
CA VAL A 126 -1.24 2.59 -6.32
C VAL A 126 -2.48 1.80 -5.92
N CYS A 127 -2.76 0.73 -6.64
CA CYS A 127 -3.83 -0.22 -6.40
C CYS A 127 -3.26 -1.63 -6.47
N ASP A 128 -3.45 -2.42 -5.44
CA ASP A 128 -2.98 -3.80 -5.32
C ASP A 128 -4.18 -4.75 -5.48
N GLY A 129 -4.10 -5.67 -6.43
CA GLY A 129 -5.19 -6.60 -6.72
C GLY A 129 -5.34 -7.62 -5.60
N VAL A 130 -6.57 -7.82 -5.11
CA VAL A 130 -6.80 -8.81 -4.05
C VAL A 130 -6.54 -10.21 -4.60
N SER A 131 -5.48 -10.86 -4.11
CA SER A 131 -4.95 -12.10 -4.69
C SER A 131 -5.84 -13.33 -4.50
N SER A 132 -6.85 -13.27 -3.62
CA SER A 132 -7.90 -14.30 -3.57
C SER A 132 -8.91 -14.17 -4.73
N ALA A 133 -9.07 -12.98 -5.31
CA ALA A 133 -10.02 -12.71 -6.38
C ALA A 133 -9.35 -12.82 -7.76
N PRO A 134 -9.74 -13.80 -8.61
CA PRO A 134 -9.15 -13.93 -9.95
C PRO A 134 -9.45 -12.73 -10.85
N ASP A 135 -8.51 -12.39 -11.73
CA ASP A 135 -8.58 -11.27 -12.68
C ASP A 135 -8.51 -9.87 -12.03
N SER A 136 -7.96 -9.78 -10.80
CA SER A 136 -7.83 -8.50 -10.06
C SER A 136 -6.86 -7.51 -10.70
N ASP A 137 -6.04 -7.95 -11.67
CA ASP A 137 -5.27 -7.07 -12.55
C ASP A 137 -6.17 -6.11 -13.35
N LEU A 138 -7.38 -6.54 -13.74
CA LEU A 138 -8.35 -5.68 -14.41
C LEU A 138 -8.87 -4.59 -13.47
N ALA A 139 -9.11 -4.95 -12.20
CA ALA A 139 -9.62 -4.04 -11.18
C ALA A 139 -8.57 -2.97 -10.85
N SER A 140 -7.37 -3.37 -10.47
CA SER A 140 -6.31 -2.44 -10.05
C SER A 140 -5.94 -1.45 -11.15
N LEU A 141 -5.84 -1.88 -12.41
CA LEU A 141 -5.50 -1.00 -13.53
C LEU A 141 -6.61 0.01 -13.85
N ALA A 142 -7.86 -0.44 -13.83
CA ALA A 142 -9.01 0.44 -14.05
C ALA A 142 -9.11 1.49 -12.93
N ALA A 143 -8.95 1.04 -11.68
CA ALA A 143 -8.97 1.88 -10.49
C ALA A 143 -7.87 2.95 -10.52
N ALA A 144 -6.61 2.54 -10.70
CA ALA A 144 -5.47 3.45 -10.68
C ALA A 144 -5.61 4.57 -11.73
N ARG A 145 -5.98 4.20 -12.97
CA ARG A 145 -6.16 5.16 -14.07
C ARG A 145 -7.32 6.12 -13.81
N ALA A 146 -8.48 5.62 -13.40
CA ALA A 146 -9.65 6.45 -13.15
C ALA A 146 -9.43 7.42 -11.99
N ALA A 147 -8.83 6.95 -10.89
CA ALA A 147 -8.47 7.81 -9.77
C ALA A 147 -7.46 8.89 -10.18
N ARG A 148 -6.41 8.53 -10.93
CA ARG A 148 -5.44 9.49 -11.47
C ARG A 148 -6.14 10.55 -12.31
N ASP A 149 -7.06 10.15 -13.20
CA ASP A 149 -7.78 11.09 -14.07
C ASP A 149 -8.62 12.10 -13.28
N VAL A 150 -9.31 11.66 -12.21
CA VAL A 150 -10.04 12.56 -11.30
C VAL A 150 -9.10 13.52 -10.59
N LEU A 151 -7.99 13.01 -10.03
CA LEU A 151 -7.03 13.85 -9.30
C LEU A 151 -6.30 14.84 -10.21
N ALA A 152 -6.00 14.45 -11.45
CA ALA A 152 -5.37 15.30 -12.46
C ALA A 152 -6.32 16.39 -12.99
N ALA A 153 -7.60 16.07 -13.16
CA ALA A 153 -8.63 17.05 -13.54
C ALA A 153 -9.06 17.95 -12.37
N GLY A 154 -8.90 17.46 -11.15
CA GLY A 154 -9.22 18.16 -9.91
C GLY A 154 -8.31 19.36 -9.70
N ALA A 155 -8.80 20.55 -10.01
CA ALA A 155 -8.15 21.79 -9.63
C ALA A 155 -8.74 22.29 -8.31
N VAL A 156 -7.93 22.43 -7.26
CA VAL A 156 -8.30 23.23 -6.10
C VAL A 156 -8.06 24.70 -6.46
N PRO A 157 -9.13 25.52 -6.61
CA PRO A 157 -8.97 26.90 -7.08
C PRO A 157 -8.08 27.71 -6.14
N ALA A 158 -7.27 28.62 -6.68
CA ALA A 158 -6.43 29.52 -5.88
C ALA A 158 -7.23 30.42 -4.90
N THR A 159 -8.56 30.51 -5.08
CA THR A 159 -9.48 31.19 -4.16
C THR A 159 -9.77 30.40 -2.88
N VAL A 160 -9.49 29.10 -2.85
CA VAL A 160 -9.58 28.27 -1.64
C VAL A 160 -8.44 28.66 -0.70
N THR A 161 -8.78 28.94 0.56
CA THR A 161 -7.79 29.32 1.56
C THR A 161 -6.85 28.16 1.87
N GLU A 162 -5.62 28.46 2.28
CA GLU A 162 -4.65 27.44 2.72
C GLU A 162 -5.22 26.49 3.79
N ALA A 163 -6.07 27.00 4.68
CA ALA A 163 -6.72 26.21 5.72
C ALA A 163 -7.80 25.26 5.17
N ALA A 164 -8.42 25.59 4.04
CA ALA A 164 -9.46 24.78 3.40
C ALA A 164 -8.92 23.81 2.34
N ARG A 165 -7.69 24.02 1.84
CA ARG A 165 -7.04 23.14 0.86
C ARG A 165 -6.99 21.67 1.27
N PRO A 166 -6.62 21.29 2.52
CA PRO A 166 -6.63 19.90 2.93
C PRO A 166 -7.99 19.23 2.74
N ALA A 167 -9.07 19.90 3.14
CA ALA A 167 -10.43 19.38 3.00
C ALA A 167 -10.86 19.26 1.53
N ALA A 168 -10.46 20.21 0.68
CA ALA A 168 -10.74 20.17 -0.75
C ALA A 168 -10.06 18.96 -1.43
N TRP A 169 -8.79 18.72 -1.11
CA TRP A 169 -8.06 17.55 -1.61
C TRP A 169 -8.59 16.22 -1.03
N SER A 170 -8.98 16.19 0.25
CA SER A 170 -9.66 15.04 0.83
C SER A 170 -10.97 14.72 0.10
N ALA A 171 -11.77 15.72 -0.25
CA ALA A 171 -12.99 15.51 -1.03
C ALA A 171 -12.69 14.95 -2.43
N LEU A 172 -11.67 15.47 -3.12
CA LEU A 172 -11.23 14.92 -4.41
C LEU A 172 -10.70 13.48 -4.32
N LEU A 173 -10.07 13.10 -3.22
CA LEU A 173 -9.66 11.71 -2.97
C LEU A 173 -10.86 10.78 -2.80
N VAL A 174 -11.94 11.25 -2.17
CA VAL A 174 -13.21 10.51 -2.09
C VAL A 174 -13.82 10.34 -3.48
N ASP A 175 -13.85 11.41 -4.28
CA ASP A 175 -14.35 11.34 -5.66
C ASP A 175 -13.49 10.41 -6.53
N ALA A 176 -12.16 10.41 -6.32
CA ALA A 176 -11.23 9.53 -7.03
C ALA A 176 -11.46 8.06 -6.68
N ALA A 177 -11.68 7.73 -5.40
CA ALA A 177 -12.03 6.37 -4.98
C ALA A 177 -13.39 5.91 -5.55
N ALA A 178 -14.38 6.79 -5.57
CA ALA A 178 -15.69 6.51 -6.17
C ALA A 178 -15.59 6.28 -7.69
N ALA A 179 -14.79 7.08 -8.39
CA ALA A 179 -14.52 6.88 -9.82
C ALA A 179 -13.75 5.59 -10.10
N ALA A 180 -12.79 5.24 -9.22
CA ALA A 180 -12.07 3.98 -9.28
C ALA A 180 -13.03 2.78 -9.12
N ASP A 181 -13.92 2.78 -8.13
CA ASP A 181 -14.93 1.72 -7.96
C ASP A 181 -15.84 1.59 -9.20
N ALA A 182 -16.32 2.72 -9.73
CA ALA A 182 -17.14 2.73 -10.93
C ALA A 182 -16.38 2.17 -12.16
N ALA A 183 -15.10 2.50 -12.29
CA ALA A 183 -14.25 1.98 -13.35
C ALA A 183 -13.99 0.48 -13.22
N ILE A 184 -13.80 -0.04 -11.99
CA ILE A 184 -13.70 -1.48 -11.74
C ILE A 184 -14.97 -2.18 -12.23
N ARG A 185 -16.16 -1.70 -11.83
CA ARG A 185 -17.44 -2.31 -12.25
C ARG A 185 -17.58 -2.35 -13.77
N GLY A 186 -17.13 -1.32 -14.47
CA GLY A 186 -17.09 -1.30 -15.93
C GLY A 186 -16.09 -2.28 -16.54
N ALA A 187 -14.91 -2.39 -15.96
CA ALA A 187 -13.82 -3.23 -16.47
C ALA A 187 -14.05 -4.73 -16.26
N VAL A 188 -14.63 -5.12 -15.11
CA VAL A 188 -14.81 -6.54 -14.76
C VAL A 188 -16.04 -7.16 -15.44
N GLY A 189 -17.04 -6.35 -15.80
CA GLY A 189 -18.24 -6.77 -16.52
C GLY A 189 -18.96 -7.93 -15.81
N ASP A 190 -19.24 -9.01 -16.55
CA ASP A 190 -19.93 -10.20 -16.02
C ASP A 190 -19.23 -10.86 -14.83
N ARG A 191 -17.92 -10.61 -14.63
CA ARG A 191 -17.16 -11.12 -13.48
C ARG A 191 -17.60 -10.54 -12.16
N ALA A 192 -18.32 -9.41 -12.16
CA ALA A 192 -18.86 -8.79 -10.96
C ALA A 192 -19.82 -9.69 -10.15
N GLY A 193 -20.43 -10.69 -10.80
CA GLY A 193 -21.33 -11.64 -10.15
C GLY A 193 -20.66 -12.88 -9.55
N ARG A 194 -19.32 -12.98 -9.59
CA ARG A 194 -18.58 -14.10 -9.00
C ARG A 194 -18.65 -14.06 -7.47
N ALA A 195 -18.41 -15.21 -6.84
CA ALA A 195 -18.33 -15.29 -5.38
C ALA A 195 -17.21 -14.41 -4.80
N GLU A 196 -16.08 -14.36 -5.51
CA GLU A 196 -14.93 -13.48 -5.25
C GLU A 196 -14.72 -12.64 -6.51
N PRO A 197 -15.42 -11.50 -6.64
CA PRO A 197 -15.29 -10.64 -7.81
C PRO A 197 -13.92 -9.91 -7.80
N PRO A 198 -13.38 -9.55 -8.99
CA PRO A 198 -12.10 -8.84 -9.04
C PRO A 198 -12.16 -7.52 -8.29
N SER A 199 -11.20 -7.31 -7.40
CA SER A 199 -11.18 -6.22 -6.41
C SER A 199 -9.73 -5.79 -6.15
N CYS A 200 -9.52 -4.58 -5.63
CA CYS A 200 -8.19 -4.09 -5.33
C CYS A 200 -8.17 -3.12 -4.13
N THR A 201 -7.01 -2.93 -3.52
CA THR A 201 -6.75 -1.82 -2.62
C THR A 201 -6.79 -0.49 -3.38
N PHE A 202 -6.73 0.59 -2.63
CA PHE A 202 -6.56 1.93 -3.15
C PHE A 202 -5.69 2.73 -2.20
N VAL A 203 -4.61 3.32 -2.69
CA VAL A 203 -3.88 4.36 -1.96
C VAL A 203 -3.45 5.44 -2.94
N ALA A 204 -3.67 6.69 -2.56
CA ALA A 204 -3.29 7.84 -3.35
C ALA A 204 -2.67 8.94 -2.49
N ALA A 205 -1.68 9.65 -3.03
CA ALA A 205 -1.09 10.83 -2.44
C ALA A 205 -1.11 11.99 -3.45
N VAL A 206 -1.69 13.11 -3.04
CA VAL A 206 -1.63 14.38 -3.77
C VAL A 206 -0.60 15.28 -3.10
N VAL A 207 0.33 15.80 -3.90
CA VAL A 207 1.30 16.81 -3.49
C VAL A 207 0.95 18.13 -4.19
N ASP A 208 0.66 19.14 -3.39
CA ASP A 208 0.34 20.51 -3.81
C ASP A 208 1.26 21.48 -3.04
N GLY A 209 2.41 21.79 -3.64
CA GLY A 209 3.49 22.50 -2.96
C GLY A 209 3.96 21.75 -1.70
N PRO A 210 3.90 22.35 -0.50
CA PRO A 210 4.28 21.68 0.75
C PRO A 210 3.16 20.83 1.36
N LEU A 211 1.96 20.83 0.78
CA LEU A 211 0.83 20.05 1.29
C LEU A 211 0.82 18.67 0.64
N VAL A 212 0.81 17.62 1.47
CA VAL A 212 0.60 16.23 1.08
C VAL A 212 -0.72 15.77 1.68
N VAL A 213 -1.66 15.34 0.83
CA VAL A 213 -2.93 14.75 1.26
C VAL A 213 -2.99 13.33 0.74
N THR A 214 -3.26 12.38 1.64
CA THR A 214 -3.29 10.95 1.33
C THR A 214 -4.69 10.41 1.56
N GLY A 215 -5.15 9.53 0.67
CA GLY A 215 -6.40 8.79 0.82
C GLY A 215 -6.15 7.30 0.60
N TRP A 216 -6.78 6.42 1.38
CA TRP A 216 -6.57 4.97 1.24
C TRP A 216 -7.77 4.10 1.65
N LEU A 217 -7.79 2.88 1.10
CA LEU A 217 -8.60 1.71 1.42
C LEU A 217 -7.71 0.47 1.24
N GLY A 218 -7.56 -0.32 2.29
CA GLY A 218 -6.69 -1.51 2.28
C GLY A 218 -5.35 -1.28 2.97
N ASP A 219 -4.35 -2.07 2.61
CA ASP A 219 -3.06 -2.14 3.30
C ASP A 219 -1.87 -1.67 2.45
N SER A 220 -2.10 -1.16 1.24
CA SER A 220 -1.09 -0.38 0.53
C SER A 220 -0.81 0.93 1.27
N ARG A 221 0.45 1.40 1.23
CA ARG A 221 0.92 2.43 2.18
C ARG A 221 1.48 3.67 1.52
N THR A 222 1.37 4.78 2.25
CA THR A 222 2.06 6.04 1.93
C THR A 222 3.00 6.40 3.07
N TYR A 223 4.20 6.87 2.72
CA TYR A 223 5.23 7.34 3.64
C TYR A 223 5.69 8.75 3.30
N TRP A 224 6.08 9.50 4.33
CA TRP A 224 6.86 10.72 4.21
C TRP A 224 8.26 10.49 4.77
N LEU A 225 9.26 10.67 3.92
CA LEU A 225 10.68 10.41 4.17
C LEU A 225 11.45 11.73 4.00
N PRO A 226 11.51 12.59 5.04
CA PRO A 226 12.13 13.90 4.93
C PRO A 226 13.65 13.82 4.87
N ASP A 227 14.31 14.70 4.11
CA ASP A 227 15.77 14.84 4.12
C ASP A 227 16.30 15.13 5.53
N ALA A 228 15.53 15.89 6.32
CA ALA A 228 15.77 16.19 7.71
C ALA A 228 14.48 16.11 8.52
N GLY A 229 14.50 15.34 9.61
CA GLY A 229 13.34 15.15 10.50
C GLY A 229 13.02 13.67 10.69
N THR A 230 11.83 13.40 11.21
CA THR A 230 11.38 12.03 11.49
C THR A 230 10.57 11.48 10.32
N PRO A 231 11.00 10.37 9.69
CA PRO A 231 10.19 9.68 8.70
C PRO A 231 8.96 9.05 9.35
N ARG A 232 7.85 8.97 8.60
CA ARG A 232 6.59 8.43 9.11
C ARG A 232 5.73 7.83 8.02
N GLN A 233 4.98 6.79 8.38
CA GLN A 233 3.84 6.34 7.60
C GLN A 233 2.70 7.37 7.72
N LEU A 234 2.05 7.68 6.60
CA LEU A 234 0.92 8.62 6.52
C LEU A 234 -0.44 7.89 6.50
N SER A 235 -0.50 6.67 5.96
CA SER A 235 -1.69 5.82 5.99
C SER A 235 -1.72 4.90 7.22
N ALA A 236 -2.82 4.19 7.42
CA ALA A 236 -2.94 3.12 8.41
C ALA A 236 -3.73 1.94 7.81
N ASP A 237 -3.15 0.75 7.78
CA ASP A 237 -3.71 -0.37 7.03
C ASP A 237 -5.13 -0.73 7.48
N ASP A 238 -6.04 -0.97 6.54
CA ASP A 238 -7.34 -1.57 6.83
C ASP A 238 -7.16 -3.10 6.95
N SER A 239 -6.64 -3.53 8.09
CA SER A 239 -6.36 -4.94 8.39
C SER A 239 -7.06 -5.42 9.65
N GLY A 240 -7.28 -6.74 9.75
CA GLY A 240 -7.87 -7.35 10.93
C GLY A 240 -7.09 -7.05 12.22
N ALA A 241 -5.75 -6.95 12.14
CA ALA A 241 -4.95 -6.49 13.27
C ALA A 241 -5.28 -5.05 13.68
N ASN A 242 -5.37 -4.13 12.73
CA ASN A 242 -5.70 -2.73 13.02
C ASN A 242 -7.12 -2.56 13.55
N GLU A 243 -8.09 -3.35 13.07
CA GLU A 243 -9.43 -3.37 13.66
C GLU A 243 -9.44 -3.84 15.12
N LEU A 244 -8.68 -4.89 15.45
CA LEU A 244 -8.56 -5.38 16.82
C LEU A 244 -7.92 -4.33 17.72
N ILE A 245 -6.86 -3.66 17.25
CA ILE A 245 -6.20 -2.56 17.98
C ILE A 245 -7.18 -1.41 18.22
N ALA A 246 -7.95 -1.01 17.19
CA ALA A 246 -8.96 0.04 17.31
C ALA A 246 -10.06 -0.31 18.33
N ARG A 247 -10.32 -1.61 18.56
CA ARG A 247 -11.25 -2.12 19.58
C ARG A 247 -10.60 -2.29 20.97
N GLY A 248 -9.34 -1.90 21.13
CA GLY A 248 -8.62 -1.92 22.41
C GLY A 248 -7.85 -3.21 22.68
N VAL A 249 -7.71 -4.10 21.70
CA VAL A 249 -6.84 -5.29 21.82
C VAL A 249 -5.37 -4.85 21.80
N PRO A 250 -4.52 -5.36 22.70
CA PRO A 250 -3.09 -5.05 22.66
C PRO A 250 -2.47 -5.43 21.31
N ARG A 251 -1.63 -4.55 20.76
CA ARG A 251 -0.99 -4.72 19.43
C ARG A 251 -0.38 -6.10 19.21
N ALA A 252 0.46 -6.57 20.15
CA ALA A 252 1.10 -7.88 20.05
C ALA A 252 0.09 -9.04 19.94
N GLN A 253 -1.07 -8.92 20.57
CA GLN A 253 -2.14 -9.91 20.47
C GLN A 253 -2.87 -9.79 19.13
N ALA A 254 -3.16 -8.56 18.68
CA ALA A 254 -3.83 -8.31 17.40
C ALA A 254 -3.00 -8.81 16.20
N GLU A 255 -1.70 -8.58 16.21
CA GLU A 255 -0.75 -9.03 15.17
C GLU A 255 -0.56 -10.55 15.17
N SER A 256 -0.78 -11.22 16.30
CA SER A 256 -0.74 -12.69 16.40
C SER A 256 -2.04 -13.39 15.98
N SER A 257 -3.08 -12.64 15.63
CA SER A 257 -4.39 -13.19 15.24
C SER A 257 -4.28 -13.95 13.91
N PRO A 258 -5.01 -15.07 13.73
CA PRO A 258 -5.09 -15.75 12.43
C PRO A 258 -5.57 -14.85 11.27
N THR A 259 -6.30 -13.78 11.60
CA THR A 259 -6.83 -12.81 10.63
C THR A 259 -6.08 -11.48 10.67
N ALA A 260 -4.88 -11.42 11.28
CA ALA A 260 -4.12 -10.18 11.45
C ALA A 260 -3.87 -9.47 10.12
N HIS A 261 -3.51 -10.24 9.09
CA HIS A 261 -3.19 -9.76 7.73
C HIS A 261 -4.39 -9.71 6.79
N ALA A 262 -5.61 -10.04 7.27
CA ALA A 262 -6.78 -9.99 6.40
C ALA A 262 -7.15 -8.52 6.15
N ILE A 263 -7.16 -8.12 4.88
CA ILE A 263 -7.64 -6.81 4.44
C ILE A 263 -9.14 -6.70 4.76
N THR A 264 -9.57 -5.57 5.31
CA THR A 264 -10.97 -5.35 5.73
C THR A 264 -11.70 -4.29 4.91
N ARG A 265 -10.98 -3.55 4.06
CA ARG A 265 -11.54 -2.58 3.11
C ARG A 265 -10.81 -2.64 1.77
N TRP A 266 -11.57 -2.56 0.68
CA TRP A 266 -11.06 -2.59 -0.70
C TRP A 266 -12.08 -1.92 -1.63
N LEU A 267 -11.71 -1.72 -2.88
CA LEU A 267 -12.59 -1.32 -3.98
C LEU A 267 -12.98 -2.53 -4.83
N GLY A 268 -14.19 -2.52 -5.37
CA GLY A 268 -14.69 -3.61 -6.21
C GLY A 268 -16.18 -3.89 -6.02
N PRO A 269 -16.74 -4.85 -6.78
CA PRO A 269 -18.17 -5.12 -6.77
C PRO A 269 -18.75 -5.44 -5.40
N ASP A 270 -17.95 -6.08 -4.55
CA ASP A 270 -18.26 -6.51 -3.19
C ASP A 270 -17.73 -5.57 -2.09
N ALA A 271 -17.21 -4.40 -2.46
CA ALA A 271 -16.65 -3.44 -1.51
C ALA A 271 -17.67 -3.07 -0.40
N PRO A 272 -17.28 -3.14 0.89
CA PRO A 272 -18.18 -2.82 2.00
C PRO A 272 -18.49 -1.32 2.09
N ASP A 273 -17.49 -0.48 1.81
CA ASP A 273 -17.59 0.99 1.73
C ASP A 273 -16.41 1.53 0.91
N VAL A 274 -16.73 2.40 -0.05
CA VAL A 274 -15.76 2.98 -1.00
C VAL A 274 -15.23 4.35 -0.56
N VAL A 275 -15.64 4.85 0.61
CA VAL A 275 -15.14 6.14 1.15
C VAL A 275 -13.77 5.95 1.80
N PRO A 276 -12.67 6.49 1.23
CA PRO A 276 -11.34 6.32 1.79
C PRO A 276 -11.17 7.09 3.10
N GLN A 277 -10.28 6.58 3.97
CA GLN A 277 -9.72 7.41 5.02
C GLN A 277 -8.81 8.46 4.39
N THR A 278 -8.72 9.66 4.99
CA THR A 278 -7.80 10.70 4.51
C THR A 278 -7.01 11.33 5.63
N THR A 279 -5.79 11.74 5.32
CA THR A 279 -4.94 12.55 6.20
C THR A 279 -4.22 13.63 5.41
N ALA A 280 -3.85 14.71 6.09
CA ALA A 280 -3.08 15.80 5.52
C ALA A 280 -1.82 16.08 6.34
N THR A 281 -0.72 16.30 5.65
CA THR A 281 0.58 16.62 6.22
C THR A 281 1.17 17.82 5.48
N ARG A 282 1.74 18.76 6.21
CA ARG A 282 2.53 19.85 5.63
C ARG A 282 4.02 19.56 5.79
N THR A 283 4.73 19.41 4.69
CA THR A 283 6.17 19.17 4.66
C THR A 283 6.92 20.40 5.13
N GLN A 284 7.94 20.21 5.96
CA GLN A 284 8.79 21.31 6.47
C GLN A 284 10.02 21.57 5.61
N GLY A 285 10.21 20.77 4.56
CA GLY A 285 11.38 20.79 3.70
C GLY A 285 11.30 19.69 2.63
N PRO A 286 12.38 19.50 1.85
CA PRO A 286 12.46 18.45 0.85
C PRO A 286 12.47 17.05 1.48
N GLY A 287 12.06 16.07 0.68
CA GLY A 287 11.96 14.67 1.08
C GLY A 287 11.17 13.88 0.04
N TRP A 288 11.03 12.58 0.28
CA TRP A 288 10.26 11.69 -0.58
C TRP A 288 8.87 11.44 -0.01
N VAL A 289 7.85 11.62 -0.84
CA VAL A 289 6.55 10.96 -0.66
C VAL A 289 6.64 9.63 -1.42
N LEU A 290 6.52 8.52 -0.70
CA LEU A 290 6.57 7.17 -1.25
C LEU A 290 5.20 6.52 -1.08
N VAL A 291 4.65 5.97 -2.16
CA VAL A 291 3.44 5.15 -2.15
C VAL A 291 3.80 3.75 -2.65
N CYS A 292 3.42 2.69 -1.94
CA CYS A 292 3.77 1.33 -2.31
C CYS A 292 2.70 0.29 -1.96
N SER A 293 2.70 -0.83 -2.69
CA SER A 293 1.98 -2.06 -2.32
C SER A 293 2.73 -2.82 -1.22
N ASP A 294 2.13 -3.93 -0.76
CA ASP A 294 2.70 -4.75 0.30
C ASP A 294 3.95 -5.52 -0.10
N GLY A 295 4.15 -5.78 -1.40
CA GLY A 295 5.36 -6.40 -1.91
C GLY A 295 6.65 -5.60 -1.65
N LEU A 296 6.56 -4.31 -1.31
CA LEU A 296 7.69 -3.57 -0.74
C LEU A 296 7.68 -3.62 0.79
N TRP A 297 6.60 -3.16 1.43
CA TRP A 297 6.62 -2.90 2.86
C TRP A 297 6.65 -4.17 3.71
N ASN A 298 6.23 -5.33 3.19
CA ASN A 298 6.41 -6.62 3.85
C ASN A 298 7.88 -6.95 4.12
N TYR A 299 8.81 -6.38 3.35
CA TYR A 299 10.25 -6.51 3.56
C TYR A 299 10.85 -5.34 4.35
N CYS A 300 10.25 -4.16 4.27
CA CYS A 300 10.71 -2.94 4.96
C CYS A 300 9.52 -2.08 5.40
N SER A 301 8.96 -2.40 6.57
CA SER A 301 7.71 -1.81 7.05
C SER A 301 7.91 -0.47 7.77
N GLU A 302 8.91 -0.40 8.66
CA GLU A 302 9.13 0.75 9.54
C GLU A 302 9.66 1.95 8.74
N ALA A 303 9.05 3.12 8.95
CA ALA A 303 9.38 4.32 8.17
C ALA A 303 10.86 4.75 8.31
N ALA A 304 11.48 4.50 9.47
CA ALA A 304 12.89 4.79 9.70
C ALA A 304 13.83 3.87 8.89
N ASP A 305 13.51 2.59 8.79
CA ASP A 305 14.29 1.63 8.01
C ASP A 305 14.11 1.89 6.51
N LEU A 306 12.87 2.22 6.09
CA LEU A 306 12.57 2.57 4.71
C LEU A 306 13.27 3.87 4.27
N ASP A 307 13.32 4.89 5.14
CA ASP A 307 14.09 6.11 4.90
C ASP A 307 15.58 5.80 4.69
N ALA A 308 16.17 4.95 5.56
CA ALA A 308 17.56 4.55 5.44
C ALA A 308 17.84 3.81 4.12
N LEU A 309 16.94 2.90 3.73
CA LEU A 309 17.02 2.18 2.46
C LEU A 309 16.95 3.14 1.25
N VAL A 310 15.98 4.07 1.26
CA VAL A 310 15.82 5.05 0.18
C VAL A 310 17.06 5.93 0.05
N ARG A 311 17.66 6.37 1.17
CA ARG A 311 18.90 7.17 1.15
C ARG A 311 20.09 6.40 0.60
N ASP A 312 20.25 5.12 0.95
CA ASP A 312 21.32 4.27 0.41
C ASP A 312 21.17 4.08 -1.11
N VAL A 313 19.93 3.80 -1.56
CA VAL A 313 19.60 3.70 -2.97
C VAL A 313 19.89 5.01 -3.70
N GLU A 314 19.39 6.14 -3.19
CA GLU A 314 19.60 7.47 -3.78
C GLU A 314 21.09 7.82 -3.87
N ALA A 315 21.90 7.48 -2.87
CA ALA A 315 23.35 7.69 -2.92
C ALA A 315 24.03 6.87 -4.03
N ARG A 316 23.47 5.71 -4.39
CA ARG A 316 24.03 4.77 -5.36
C ARG A 316 23.58 5.05 -6.79
N VAL A 317 22.32 5.45 -7.01
CA VAL A 317 21.73 5.65 -8.35
C VAL A 317 21.32 7.10 -8.66
N GLY A 318 21.49 8.01 -7.71
CA GLY A 318 21.09 9.41 -7.82
C GLY A 318 19.60 9.64 -7.49
N SER A 319 19.17 10.89 -7.62
CA SER A 319 17.85 11.36 -7.18
C SER A 319 16.73 11.23 -8.24
N ALA A 320 16.91 10.38 -9.26
CA ALA A 320 15.85 10.13 -10.24
C ALA A 320 14.80 9.19 -9.64
N PRO A 321 13.51 9.59 -9.54
CA PRO A 321 12.50 8.83 -8.80
C PRO A 321 12.21 7.45 -9.39
N ASP A 322 12.19 7.34 -10.71
CA ASP A 322 12.07 6.08 -11.45
C ASP A 322 13.26 5.15 -11.20
N ALA A 323 14.48 5.69 -11.14
CA ALA A 323 15.68 4.90 -10.83
C ALA A 323 15.69 4.40 -9.38
N ILE A 324 15.28 5.26 -8.42
CA ILE A 324 15.15 4.85 -7.01
C ILE A 324 14.07 3.77 -6.89
N ALA A 325 12.89 3.96 -7.50
CA ALA A 325 11.83 2.97 -7.48
C ALA A 325 12.29 1.62 -8.08
N ALA A 326 13.02 1.64 -9.20
CA ALA A 326 13.56 0.43 -9.83
C ALA A 326 14.53 -0.33 -8.91
N GLU A 327 15.37 0.39 -8.17
CA GLU A 327 16.30 -0.22 -7.21
C GLU A 327 15.59 -0.74 -5.95
N LEU A 328 14.54 -0.08 -5.48
CA LEU A 328 13.71 -0.57 -4.37
C LEU A 328 12.98 -1.86 -4.77
N VAL A 329 12.42 -1.91 -5.98
CA VAL A 329 11.83 -3.14 -6.55
C VAL A 329 12.87 -4.24 -6.68
N THR A 330 14.06 -3.92 -7.18
CA THR A 330 15.19 -4.87 -7.28
C THR A 330 15.59 -5.40 -5.92
N TRP A 331 15.65 -4.53 -4.91
CA TRP A 331 15.95 -4.89 -3.54
C TRP A 331 14.88 -5.82 -2.95
N ALA A 332 13.59 -5.52 -3.09
CA ALA A 332 12.49 -6.37 -2.60
C ALA A 332 12.48 -7.75 -3.30
N ASN A 333 12.74 -7.78 -4.61
CA ASN A 333 12.92 -9.02 -5.35
C ASN A 333 14.11 -9.86 -4.85
N ALA A 334 15.18 -9.22 -4.38
CA ALA A 334 16.32 -9.89 -3.76
C ALA A 334 16.00 -10.44 -2.36
N GLN A 335 15.04 -9.85 -1.63
CA GLN A 335 14.55 -10.37 -0.34
C GLN A 335 13.61 -11.58 -0.49
N GLY A 336 13.10 -11.83 -1.69
CA GLY A 336 12.30 -13.02 -2.00
C GLY A 336 11.34 -12.82 -3.17
N GLY A 337 10.88 -11.57 -3.38
CA GLY A 337 9.90 -11.21 -4.41
C GLY A 337 8.63 -12.06 -4.33
N HIS A 338 8.09 -12.21 -3.12
CA HIS A 338 6.97 -13.11 -2.83
C HIS A 338 5.64 -12.61 -3.36
N ASP A 339 5.47 -11.29 -3.49
CA ASP A 339 4.29 -10.65 -4.06
C ASP A 339 4.65 -9.75 -5.26
N ASN A 340 3.63 -9.17 -5.90
CA ASN A 340 3.76 -8.04 -6.80
C ASN A 340 4.30 -6.82 -6.04
N ILE A 341 5.14 -6.01 -6.70
CA ILE A 341 5.87 -4.93 -6.06
C ILE A 341 5.66 -3.65 -6.84
N THR A 342 5.00 -2.68 -6.21
CA THR A 342 4.78 -1.35 -6.77
C THR A 342 5.37 -0.28 -5.87
N VAL A 343 6.13 0.64 -6.46
CA VAL A 343 6.72 1.79 -5.78
C VAL A 343 6.55 3.03 -6.63
N ALA A 344 5.89 4.05 -6.07
CA ALA A 344 5.70 5.36 -6.67
C ALA A 344 6.30 6.44 -5.76
N LEU A 345 7.05 7.36 -6.35
CA LEU A 345 7.81 8.39 -5.66
C LEU A 345 7.49 9.78 -6.23
N ALA A 346 7.30 10.73 -5.32
CA ALA A 346 7.30 12.15 -5.62
C ALA A 346 8.24 12.87 -4.66
N ARG A 347 8.99 13.84 -5.20
CA ARG A 347 9.78 14.77 -4.41
C ARG A 347 9.10 16.13 -4.46
N PRO A 348 8.40 16.58 -3.41
CA PRO A 348 7.85 17.93 -3.37
C PRO A 348 8.98 18.92 -3.62
N THR A 349 8.86 19.71 -4.69
CA THR A 349 9.80 20.81 -4.94
C THR A 349 9.51 21.87 -3.90
N GLY A 350 10.24 21.82 -2.79
CA GLY A 350 10.17 22.87 -1.79
C GLY A 350 10.62 24.16 -2.45
N ASP A 351 9.68 25.04 -2.80
CA ASP A 351 10.01 26.44 -2.80
C ASP A 351 10.53 26.70 -1.40
N SER A 352 11.84 26.98 -1.32
CA SER A 352 12.50 27.31 -0.08
C SER A 352 11.73 28.49 0.48
N LEU A 353 10.93 28.26 1.52
CA LEU A 353 10.47 29.34 2.37
C LEU A 353 11.76 29.97 2.88
N GLN A 354 12.21 31.04 2.23
CA GLN A 354 13.21 31.91 2.81
C GLN A 354 12.63 32.28 4.17
N ALA A 355 13.26 31.76 5.22
CA ALA A 355 12.96 32.16 6.57
C ALA A 355 13.23 33.67 6.62
N GLU A 356 12.16 34.47 6.51
CA GLU A 356 12.20 35.86 6.95
C GLU A 356 12.76 35.83 8.37
N PRO A 357 13.89 36.52 8.65
CA PRO A 357 14.42 36.56 10.00
C PRO A 357 13.36 37.25 10.86
N THR A 358 12.71 36.50 11.73
CA THR A 358 11.77 37.04 12.70
C THR A 358 12.53 38.00 13.59
N GLY A 359 12.36 39.28 13.27
CA GLY A 359 12.87 40.39 14.05
C GLY A 359 12.35 40.31 15.47
N SER A 360 13.30 40.36 16.40
CA SER A 360 13.22 40.93 17.74
C SER A 360 11.87 40.82 18.48
N ALA A 361 11.87 40.01 19.53
CA ALA A 361 10.90 40.06 20.60
C ALA A 361 10.67 41.51 21.08
N ALA A 362 9.48 42.03 20.82
CA ALA A 362 8.94 43.20 21.50
C ALA A 362 7.83 42.70 22.43
N ASN A 363 8.05 42.89 23.73
CA ASN A 363 7.06 42.67 24.78
C ASN A 363 5.74 43.37 24.43
N VAL A 364 4.64 42.61 24.44
CA VAL A 364 3.30 43.18 24.59
C VAL A 364 2.81 42.79 25.97
N GLU A 365 2.86 43.77 26.87
CA GLU A 365 2.32 43.73 28.21
C GLU A 365 0.79 43.64 28.13
N ALA A 366 0.21 42.68 28.87
CA ALA A 366 -1.22 42.41 28.87
C ALA A 366 -2.01 43.56 29.50
N ALA A 367 -3.02 44.07 28.79
CA ALA A 367 -3.98 45.03 29.32
C ALA A 367 -4.88 44.39 30.40
N PRO A 368 -5.18 45.08 31.52
CA PRO A 368 -6.06 44.56 32.56
C PRO A 368 -7.54 44.58 32.15
N PRO A 369 -8.39 43.70 32.74
CA PRO A 369 -9.81 43.60 32.40
C PRO A 369 -10.63 44.82 32.88
N PRO A 370 -11.77 45.12 32.23
CA PRO A 370 -12.59 46.28 32.53
C PRO A 370 -13.31 46.17 33.89
N ALA A 371 -13.41 47.31 34.58
CA ALA A 371 -14.03 47.46 35.88
C ALA A 371 -15.56 47.26 35.86
N SER A 372 -16.06 46.60 36.90
CA SER A 372 -17.46 46.36 37.22
C SER A 372 -18.26 47.66 37.39
N ARG A 373 -19.50 47.67 36.88
CA ARG A 373 -20.48 48.76 37.12
C ARG A 373 -20.84 48.87 38.61
N PRO A 374 -21.08 50.08 39.15
CA PRO A 374 -21.61 50.23 40.50
C PRO A 374 -23.13 49.97 40.55
N ASP A 375 -23.55 49.31 41.62
CA ASP A 375 -24.94 49.11 42.01
C ASP A 375 -25.65 50.46 42.23
N LEU A 376 -26.88 50.56 41.70
CA LEU A 376 -27.80 51.65 42.01
C LEU A 376 -28.54 51.30 43.31
N ASP A 377 -28.35 52.14 44.33
CA ASP A 377 -29.02 52.12 45.62
C ASP A 377 -30.53 52.44 45.47
N PRO A 378 -31.45 51.59 45.94
CA PRO A 378 -32.88 51.82 45.85
C PRO A 378 -33.41 52.58 47.08
N THR A 379 -33.03 53.87 47.23
CA THR A 379 -33.81 54.84 48.03
C THR A 379 -33.54 56.28 47.60
N ASP A 380 -34.20 56.76 46.54
CA ASP A 380 -34.86 58.08 46.60
C ASP A 380 -35.95 58.18 45.52
N ARG A 381 -36.94 59.02 45.81
CA ARG A 381 -38.33 59.09 45.31
C ARG A 381 -38.58 59.18 43.81
#